data_AF-A0A8J5TN47-F1
#
_entry.id   AF-A0A8J5TN47-F1
#
_cell.length_a   1.000
_cell.length_b   1.000
_cell.length_c   1.000
_cell.angle_alpha   90.00
_cell.angle_beta   90.00
_cell.angle_gamma   90.00
#
_symmetry.space_group_name_H-M   'P 1'
#
loop_
_entity.id
_entity.type
_entity.pdbx_description
1 polymer ?
#
loop_
_entity_poly.entity_id
_entity_poly.type
_entity_poly.pdbx_seq_one_letter_code
_entity_poly.pdbx_strand_id
1 'polypeptide(L)'
;MKSPAPTPTATSLTRDFIQHTAEEYLWLSHAMEVVDGRTETQDDTSWAALHASHQMPDVRVIYPTSLLPFVVESAHTVAMIRHSIDVIKNAVEHLNPGQTPVVTLDQPLYALAKQIQWAWPKRYGEDKLVVMFGGLHIEMAALKMLGDWLEGSGWVEVLVQAEIATPGSADSFLRAAHVTRTKRAHQITAVALYILQKRAYDRFCLR
;
A
#
# COMPACT_ATOMS: atom_id res chain seq x y z
N MET A 1 8.16 -31.21 7.97
CA MET A 1 7.83 -30.10 8.89
C MET A 1 8.66 -28.88 8.48
N LYS A 2 8.04 -27.85 7.88
CA LYS A 2 8.68 -26.55 7.76
C LYS A 2 8.71 -25.94 9.15
N SER A 3 9.89 -25.53 9.64
CA SER A 3 9.97 -24.74 10.87
C SER A 3 9.06 -23.51 10.76
N PRO A 4 8.37 -23.11 11.83
CA PRO A 4 7.64 -21.86 11.83
C PRO A 4 8.61 -20.72 11.52
N ALA A 5 8.24 -19.85 10.58
CA ALA A 5 8.99 -18.63 10.33
C ALA A 5 9.09 -17.84 11.64
N PRO A 6 10.28 -17.30 11.98
CA PRO A 6 10.45 -16.57 13.22
C PRO A 6 9.49 -15.38 13.26
N THR A 7 8.75 -15.23 14.37
CA THR A 7 7.91 -14.06 14.61
C THR A 7 8.81 -12.82 14.64
N PRO A 8 8.58 -11.81 13.78
CA PRO A 8 9.42 -10.63 13.76
C PRO A 8 9.31 -9.90 15.10
N THR A 9 10.43 -9.81 15.82
CA THR A 9 10.55 -9.05 17.07
C THR A 9 10.46 -7.54 16.77
N ALA A 10 10.04 -6.71 17.73
CA ALA A 10 9.94 -5.25 17.54
C ALA A 10 11.26 -4.59 17.02
N THR A 11 12.40 -5.17 17.36
CA THR A 11 13.73 -4.79 16.85
C THR A 11 13.91 -5.07 15.35
N SER A 12 13.27 -6.12 14.81
CA SER A 12 13.22 -6.43 13.37
C SER A 12 12.45 -5.35 12.63
N LEU A 13 11.24 -5.03 13.11
CA LEU A 13 10.37 -4.05 12.47
C LEU A 13 11.02 -2.66 12.32
N THR A 14 11.84 -2.27 13.29
CA THR A 14 12.57 -0.99 13.25
C THR A 14 13.71 -1.02 12.21
N ARG A 15 14.44 -2.13 12.10
CA ARG A 15 15.47 -2.29 11.06
C ARG A 15 14.85 -2.32 9.66
N ASP A 16 13.73 -3.03 9.52
CA ASP A 16 12.99 -3.14 8.27
C ASP A 16 12.50 -1.76 7.82
N PHE A 17 12.02 -0.92 8.74
CA PHE A 17 11.61 0.45 8.43
C PHE A 17 12.77 1.36 7.94
N ILE A 18 13.93 1.28 8.59
CA ILE A 18 15.13 2.06 8.17
C ILE A 18 15.56 1.62 6.78
N GLN A 19 15.56 0.32 6.52
CA GLN A 19 15.92 -0.23 5.21
C GLN A 19 14.93 0.24 4.14
N HIS A 20 13.62 0.12 4.36
CA HIS A 20 12.62 0.59 3.41
C HIS A 20 12.75 2.09 3.16
N THR A 21 12.99 2.89 4.20
CA THR A 21 13.22 4.33 4.03
C THR A 21 14.44 4.60 3.13
N ALA A 22 15.53 3.84 3.30
CA ALA A 22 16.71 3.97 2.44
C ALA A 22 16.41 3.59 0.98
N GLU A 23 15.60 2.57 0.74
CA GLU A 23 15.14 2.16 -0.59
C GLU A 23 14.29 3.28 -1.25
N GLU A 24 13.45 3.98 -0.49
CA GLU A 24 12.70 5.14 -1.00
C GLU A 24 13.62 6.30 -1.41
N TYR A 25 14.67 6.58 -0.64
CA TYR A 25 15.66 7.61 -1.01
C TYR A 25 16.54 7.21 -2.19
N LEU A 26 16.81 5.90 -2.35
CA LEU A 26 17.47 5.38 -3.54
C LEU A 26 16.62 5.68 -4.78
N TRP A 27 15.30 5.46 -4.70
CA TRP A 27 14.38 5.82 -5.78
C TRP A 27 14.41 7.31 -6.11
N LEU A 28 14.32 8.18 -5.11
CA LEU A 28 14.38 9.63 -5.33
C LEU A 28 15.70 10.07 -5.99
N SER A 29 16.82 9.45 -5.60
CA SER A 29 18.13 9.73 -6.17
C SER A 29 18.24 9.27 -7.62
N HIS A 30 17.76 8.06 -7.91
CA HIS A 30 17.69 7.56 -9.28
C HIS A 30 16.82 8.45 -10.18
N ALA A 31 15.63 8.84 -9.71
CA ALA A 31 14.77 9.74 -10.45
C ALA A 31 15.44 11.10 -10.75
N MET A 32 16.23 11.64 -9.81
CA MET A 32 17.02 12.85 -10.03
C MET A 32 18.10 12.65 -11.10
N GLU A 33 18.84 11.53 -11.08
CA GLU A 33 19.88 11.23 -12.08
C GLU A 33 19.31 11.14 -13.50
N VAL A 34 18.16 10.47 -13.65
CA VAL A 34 17.47 10.37 -14.94
C VAL A 34 16.99 11.74 -15.42
N VAL A 35 16.42 12.57 -14.53
CA VAL A 35 15.96 13.93 -14.87
C VAL A 35 17.14 14.85 -15.23
N ASP A 36 18.29 14.70 -14.58
CA ASP A 36 19.50 15.45 -14.87
C ASP A 36 20.22 14.94 -16.15
N GLY A 37 19.70 13.89 -16.81
CA GLY A 37 20.29 13.31 -18.02
C GLY A 37 21.62 12.60 -17.78
N ARG A 38 21.85 12.11 -16.55
CA ARG A 38 23.10 11.44 -16.15
C ARG A 38 23.08 9.92 -16.39
N THR A 39 21.96 9.38 -16.86
CA THR A 39 21.80 7.97 -17.22
C THR A 39 21.88 7.79 -18.73
N GLU A 40 22.64 6.79 -19.20
CA GLU A 40 22.84 6.50 -20.63
C GLU A 40 21.62 5.82 -21.27
N THR A 41 20.77 5.19 -20.47
CA THR A 41 19.54 4.49 -20.88
C THR A 41 18.31 5.35 -20.57
N GLN A 42 17.27 5.19 -21.41
CA GLN A 42 15.94 5.75 -21.18
C GLN A 42 15.27 4.98 -20.02
N ASP A 43 15.78 5.16 -18.81
CA ASP A 43 15.35 4.45 -17.61
C ASP A 43 13.99 5.01 -17.13
N ASP A 44 13.13 4.13 -16.63
CA ASP A 44 11.83 4.51 -16.10
C ASP A 44 11.98 5.13 -14.70
N THR A 45 11.52 6.38 -14.57
CA THR A 45 11.52 7.13 -13.30
C THR A 45 10.47 6.63 -12.31
N SER A 46 9.57 5.73 -12.72
CA SER A 46 8.49 5.26 -11.87
C SER A 46 9.01 4.43 -10.69
N TRP A 47 8.41 4.67 -9.52
CA TRP A 47 8.70 3.90 -8.30
C TRP A 47 8.56 2.39 -8.55
N ALA A 48 7.53 2.00 -9.30
CA ALA A 48 7.24 0.59 -9.59
C ALA A 48 8.31 -0.05 -10.47
N ALA A 49 8.84 0.65 -11.47
CA ALA A 49 9.86 0.10 -12.35
C ALA A 49 11.20 -0.11 -11.64
N LEU A 50 11.62 0.85 -10.81
CA LEU A 50 12.86 0.68 -10.04
C LEU A 50 12.76 -0.48 -9.05
N HIS A 51 11.64 -0.60 -8.33
CA HIS A 51 11.47 -1.71 -7.40
C HIS A 51 11.32 -3.05 -8.13
N ALA A 52 10.76 -3.06 -9.34
CA ALA A 52 10.71 -4.25 -10.18
C ALA A 52 12.09 -4.66 -10.72
N SER A 53 13.00 -3.71 -11.01
CA SER A 53 14.35 -4.02 -11.50
C SER A 53 15.27 -4.57 -10.41
N HIS A 54 15.04 -4.20 -9.15
CA HIS A 54 15.76 -4.73 -7.99
C HIS A 54 15.22 -6.09 -7.50
N GLN A 55 14.03 -6.51 -7.96
CA GLN A 55 13.56 -7.85 -7.66
C GLN A 55 14.45 -8.88 -8.35
N MET A 56 14.99 -9.82 -7.57
CA MET A 56 15.77 -10.92 -8.13
C MET A 56 14.94 -11.60 -9.23
N PRO A 57 15.54 -11.87 -10.41
CA PRO A 57 14.88 -12.66 -11.44
C PRO A 57 14.82 -14.10 -10.94
N ASP A 58 13.93 -14.43 -10.01
CA ASP A 58 13.71 -15.83 -9.64
C ASP A 58 12.28 -16.17 -9.22
N VAL A 59 11.89 -17.35 -9.71
CA VAL A 59 10.64 -18.08 -9.60
C VAL A 59 9.39 -17.22 -9.71
N ARG A 60 8.73 -17.26 -10.88
CA ARG A 60 7.30 -16.91 -10.97
C ARG A 60 6.54 -17.80 -9.98
N VAL A 61 6.30 -17.29 -8.77
CA VAL A 61 5.46 -17.95 -7.78
C VAL A 61 4.04 -17.83 -8.28
N ILE A 62 3.52 -18.92 -8.86
CA ILE A 62 2.13 -19.00 -9.27
C ILE A 62 1.31 -19.15 -8.00
N TYR A 63 0.61 -18.09 -7.61
CA TYR A 63 -0.36 -18.16 -6.53
C TYR A 63 -1.69 -18.64 -7.08
N PRO A 64 -2.26 -19.75 -6.57
CA PRO A 64 -3.59 -20.17 -6.96
C PRO A 64 -4.59 -19.13 -6.47
N THR A 65 -5.13 -18.34 -7.40
CA THR A 65 -6.22 -17.40 -7.14
C THR A 65 -7.53 -18.04 -7.53
N SER A 66 -8.53 -17.97 -6.65
CA SER A 66 -9.89 -18.40 -6.95
C SER A 66 -10.88 -17.37 -6.40
N LEU A 67 -12.01 -17.24 -7.08
CA LEU A 67 -13.12 -16.46 -6.58
C LEU A 67 -14.01 -17.35 -5.73
N LEU A 68 -14.53 -16.80 -4.63
CA LEU A 68 -15.60 -17.45 -3.91
C LEU A 68 -16.87 -17.47 -4.77
N PRO A 69 -17.77 -18.46 -4.58
CA PRO A 69 -19.07 -18.47 -5.23
C PRO A 69 -19.81 -17.14 -5.02
N PHE A 70 -20.57 -16.71 -6.03
CA PHE A 70 -21.45 -15.56 -5.87
C PHE A 70 -22.50 -15.86 -4.81
N VAL A 71 -22.64 -14.95 -3.86
CA VAL A 71 -23.67 -15.02 -2.83
C VAL A 71 -24.64 -13.85 -3.03
N VAL A 72 -25.94 -14.14 -2.98
CA VAL A 72 -27.00 -13.18 -3.29
C VAL A 72 -27.36 -12.36 -2.05
N GLU A 73 -27.13 -12.89 -0.84
CA GLU A 73 -27.41 -12.16 0.39
C GLU A 73 -26.45 -10.98 0.64
N SER A 74 -26.92 -10.01 1.41
CA SER A 74 -26.12 -8.85 1.81
C SER A 74 -24.90 -9.26 2.64
N ALA A 75 -23.73 -8.81 2.20
CA ALA A 75 -22.46 -9.00 2.89
C ALA A 75 -22.44 -8.38 4.30
N HIS A 76 -23.30 -7.40 4.59
CA HIS A 76 -23.33 -6.67 5.87
C HIS A 76 -24.03 -7.43 7.01
N THR A 77 -24.47 -8.67 6.78
CA THR A 77 -25.11 -9.47 7.84
C THR A 77 -24.08 -10.30 8.59
N VAL A 78 -24.30 -10.46 9.90
CA VAL A 78 -23.46 -11.34 10.75
C VAL A 78 -23.42 -12.77 10.20
N ALA A 79 -24.54 -13.27 9.70
CA ALA A 79 -24.63 -14.61 9.12
C ALA A 79 -23.73 -14.74 7.89
N MET A 80 -23.76 -13.76 6.99
CA MET A 80 -22.94 -13.78 5.78
C MET A 80 -21.45 -13.67 6.07
N ILE A 81 -21.03 -12.76 6.94
CA ILE A 81 -19.61 -12.64 7.31
C ILE A 81 -19.11 -13.95 7.93
N ARG A 82 -19.90 -14.57 8.82
CA ARG A 82 -19.54 -15.87 9.41
C ARG A 82 -19.46 -16.97 8.36
N HIS A 83 -20.42 -17.04 7.45
CA HIS A 83 -20.40 -18.02 6.35
C HIS A 83 -19.16 -17.85 5.48
N SER A 84 -18.85 -16.63 5.04
CA SER A 84 -17.65 -16.32 4.25
C SER A 84 -16.38 -16.70 4.99
N ILE A 85 -16.26 -16.39 6.29
CA ILE A 85 -15.12 -16.81 7.12
C ILE A 85 -15.01 -18.33 7.15
N ASP A 86 -16.10 -19.06 7.39
CA ASP A 86 -16.08 -20.53 7.44
C ASP A 86 -15.66 -21.14 6.09
N VAL A 87 -16.13 -20.59 4.97
CA VAL A 87 -15.70 -21.01 3.62
C VAL A 87 -14.20 -20.76 3.41
N ILE A 88 -13.70 -19.58 3.80
CA ILE A 88 -12.27 -19.24 3.71
C ILE A 88 -11.45 -20.18 4.58
N LYS A 89 -11.87 -20.45 5.82
CA LYS A 89 -11.18 -21.39 6.72
C LYS A 89 -11.08 -22.79 6.11
N ASN A 90 -12.18 -23.29 5.52
CA ASN A 90 -12.18 -24.60 4.86
C ASN A 90 -11.27 -24.63 3.62
N ALA A 91 -11.28 -23.56 2.83
CA ALA A 91 -10.41 -23.45 1.65
C ALA A 91 -8.93 -23.40 2.04
N VAL A 92 -8.57 -22.63 3.07
CA VAL A 92 -7.20 -22.55 3.59
C VAL A 92 -6.77 -23.88 4.19
N GLU A 93 -7.61 -24.55 4.99
CA GLU A 93 -7.27 -25.86 5.55
C GLU A 93 -7.06 -26.91 4.44
N HIS A 94 -7.85 -26.86 3.36
CA HIS A 94 -7.69 -27.78 2.22
C HIS A 94 -6.42 -27.51 1.42
N LEU A 95 -6.12 -26.24 1.11
CA LEU A 95 -4.99 -25.86 0.26
C LEU A 95 -3.66 -25.76 1.02
N ASN A 96 -3.71 -25.34 2.29
CA ASN A 96 -2.56 -25.06 3.16
C ASN A 96 -2.84 -25.48 4.63
N PRO A 97 -2.89 -26.79 4.93
CA PRO A 97 -3.21 -27.30 6.27
C PRO A 97 -2.36 -26.67 7.37
N GLY A 98 -3.00 -26.23 8.46
CA GLY A 98 -2.34 -25.62 9.61
C GLY A 98 -1.94 -24.14 9.44
N GLN A 99 -2.19 -23.51 8.29
CA GLN A 99 -2.02 -22.08 8.12
C GLN A 99 -3.20 -21.31 8.72
N THR A 100 -2.94 -20.24 9.48
CA THR A 100 -3.99 -19.34 9.97
C THR A 100 -4.54 -18.50 8.81
N PRO A 101 -5.86 -18.55 8.54
CA PRO A 101 -6.46 -17.74 7.47
C PRO A 101 -6.40 -16.25 7.78
N VAL A 102 -6.16 -15.45 6.73
CA VAL A 102 -6.21 -13.99 6.78
C VAL A 102 -7.37 -13.52 5.92
N VAL A 103 -8.24 -12.67 6.48
CA VAL A 103 -9.40 -12.10 5.79
C VAL A 103 -9.29 -10.59 5.82
N THR A 104 -9.29 -9.97 4.64
CA THR A 104 -9.32 -8.52 4.47
C THR A 104 -10.73 -8.05 4.19
N LEU A 105 -11.19 -7.04 4.92
CA LEU A 105 -12.54 -6.49 4.79
C LEU A 105 -12.51 -4.97 4.64
N ASP A 106 -13.54 -4.41 4.01
CA ASP A 106 -13.76 -2.97 4.04
C ASP A 106 -14.00 -2.47 5.47
N GLN A 107 -14.02 -1.16 5.67
CA GLN A 107 -14.15 -0.57 6.99
C GLN A 107 -15.40 -1.04 7.79
N PRO A 108 -16.63 -0.98 7.24
CA PRO A 108 -17.82 -1.43 7.98
C PRO A 108 -17.83 -2.95 8.24
N LEU A 109 -17.40 -3.77 7.28
CA LEU A 109 -17.36 -5.22 7.45
C LEU A 109 -16.25 -5.65 8.42
N TYR A 110 -15.11 -4.95 8.44
CA TYR A 110 -14.04 -5.18 9.40
C TYR A 110 -14.55 -5.02 10.84
N ALA A 111 -15.28 -3.94 11.12
CA ALA A 111 -15.83 -3.69 12.44
C ALA A 111 -16.77 -4.82 12.88
N LEU A 112 -17.66 -5.27 11.98
CA LEU A 112 -18.58 -6.37 12.26
C LEU A 112 -17.86 -7.72 12.40
N ALA A 113 -16.82 -7.98 11.61
CA ALA A 113 -16.00 -9.18 11.72
C ALA A 113 -15.21 -9.23 13.04
N LYS A 114 -14.71 -8.11 13.54
CA LYS A 114 -14.10 -8.04 14.89
C LYS A 114 -15.11 -8.33 15.99
N GLN A 115 -16.33 -7.80 15.89
CA GLN A 115 -17.41 -8.16 16.83
C GLN A 115 -17.71 -9.65 16.81
N ILE A 116 -17.76 -10.29 15.63
CA ILE A 116 -17.89 -11.74 15.49
C ILE A 116 -16.71 -12.46 16.14
N GLN A 117 -15.50 -11.96 15.92
CA GLN A 117 -14.28 -12.52 16.50
C GLN A 117 -14.33 -12.58 18.03
N TRP A 118 -14.78 -11.49 18.65
CA TRP A 118 -14.87 -11.35 20.10
C TRP A 118 -16.09 -12.06 20.70
N ALA A 119 -17.20 -12.15 19.98
CA ALA A 119 -18.40 -12.85 20.44
C ALA A 119 -18.24 -14.38 20.41
N TRP A 120 -17.44 -14.94 19.50
CA TRP A 120 -17.22 -16.39 19.37
C TRP A 120 -15.73 -16.76 19.31
N PRO A 121 -14.93 -16.48 20.35
CA PRO A 121 -13.47 -16.65 20.34
C PRO A 121 -13.04 -18.11 20.18
N LYS A 122 -13.87 -19.05 20.64
CA LYS A 122 -13.64 -20.49 20.43
C LYS A 122 -13.62 -20.88 18.95
N ARG A 123 -14.39 -20.21 18.09
CA ARG A 123 -14.49 -20.55 16.66
C ARG A 123 -13.69 -19.60 15.77
N TYR A 124 -13.68 -18.31 16.10
CA TYR A 124 -13.12 -17.25 15.28
C TYR A 124 -12.02 -16.44 15.97
N GLY A 125 -11.54 -16.84 17.15
CA GLY A 125 -10.53 -16.08 17.91
C GLY A 125 -9.29 -15.68 17.09
N GLU A 126 -8.53 -14.74 17.63
CA GLU A 126 -7.33 -14.17 16.97
C GLU A 126 -6.25 -15.23 16.69
N ASP A 127 -6.27 -16.35 17.41
CA ASP A 127 -5.44 -17.53 17.18
C ASP A 127 -5.92 -18.42 16.00
N LYS A 128 -7.12 -18.19 15.48
CA LYS A 128 -7.78 -19.03 14.45
C LYS A 128 -8.08 -18.28 13.15
N LEU A 129 -8.02 -16.96 13.18
CA LEU A 129 -8.38 -16.08 12.07
C LEU A 129 -7.71 -14.71 12.29
N VAL A 130 -7.03 -14.21 11.27
CA VAL A 130 -6.57 -12.82 11.25
C VAL A 130 -7.55 -11.99 10.43
N VAL A 131 -8.18 -11.00 11.06
CA VAL A 131 -9.05 -10.03 10.39
C VAL A 131 -8.26 -8.74 10.20
N MET A 132 -8.15 -8.27 8.96
CA MET A 132 -7.36 -7.10 8.57
C MET A 132 -8.21 -6.11 7.76
N PHE A 133 -7.91 -4.81 7.85
CA PHE A 133 -8.49 -3.83 6.94
C PHE A 133 -8.02 -4.09 5.51
N GLY A 134 -8.89 -3.90 4.53
CA GLY A 134 -8.52 -3.97 3.12
C GLY A 134 -7.42 -2.97 2.79
N GLY A 135 -6.35 -3.44 2.13
CA GLY A 135 -5.18 -2.62 1.80
C GLY A 135 -5.54 -1.34 1.03
N LEU A 136 -6.54 -1.40 0.17
CA LEU A 136 -7.07 -0.23 -0.54
C LEU A 136 -7.57 0.86 0.40
N HIS A 137 -8.30 0.50 1.47
CA HIS A 137 -8.82 1.50 2.42
C HIS A 137 -7.71 2.10 3.29
N ILE A 138 -6.70 1.31 3.64
CA ILE A 138 -5.50 1.80 4.34
C ILE A 138 -4.78 2.82 3.45
N GLU A 139 -4.57 2.50 2.17
CA GLU A 139 -3.95 3.42 1.20
C GLU A 139 -4.78 4.69 1.02
N MET A 140 -6.11 4.56 0.86
CA MET A 140 -7.01 5.71 0.78
C MET A 140 -6.96 6.60 2.02
N ALA A 141 -6.90 6.02 3.22
CA ALA A 141 -6.81 6.78 4.46
C ALA A 141 -5.49 7.55 4.56
N ALA A 142 -4.38 6.90 4.20
CA ALA A 142 -3.07 7.56 4.15
C ALA A 142 -3.02 8.71 3.14
N LEU A 143 -3.55 8.49 1.93
CA LEU A 143 -3.60 9.53 0.89
C LEU A 143 -4.49 10.71 1.28
N LYS A 144 -5.64 10.46 1.94
CA LYS A 144 -6.50 11.53 2.45
C LYS A 144 -5.82 12.34 3.54
N MET A 145 -5.14 11.69 4.47
CA MET A 145 -4.35 12.38 5.50
C MET A 145 -3.28 13.29 4.87
N LEU A 146 -2.58 12.81 3.83
CA LEU A 146 -1.63 13.65 3.07
C LEU A 146 -2.33 14.79 2.35
N GLY A 147 -3.49 14.55 1.75
CA GLY A 147 -4.31 15.56 1.11
C GLY A 147 -4.75 16.66 2.10
N ASP A 148 -5.25 16.28 3.28
CA ASP A 148 -5.64 17.21 4.34
C ASP A 148 -4.44 18.07 4.82
N TRP A 149 -3.22 17.50 4.83
CA TRP A 149 -2.00 18.26 5.12
C TRP A 149 -1.67 19.29 4.02
N LEU A 150 -1.86 18.92 2.76
CA LEU A 150 -1.54 19.75 1.59
C LEU A 150 -2.66 20.74 1.23
N GLU A 151 -3.84 20.62 1.84
CA GLU A 151 -4.96 21.53 1.61
C GLU A 151 -4.57 22.96 1.97
N GLY A 152 -4.72 23.89 1.01
CA GLY A 152 -4.32 25.29 1.17
C GLY A 152 -2.81 25.57 1.07
N SER A 153 -1.97 24.56 0.80
CA SER A 153 -0.51 24.75 0.70
C SER A 153 -0.03 25.27 -0.66
N GLY A 154 -0.93 25.52 -1.60
CA GLY A 154 -0.60 25.80 -3.00
C GLY A 154 -0.33 24.54 -3.85
N TRP A 155 -0.47 23.33 -3.29
CA TRP A 155 -0.13 22.09 -3.98
C TRP A 155 -0.99 21.86 -5.23
N VAL A 156 -2.30 22.11 -5.14
CA VAL A 156 -3.24 21.97 -6.26
C VAL A 156 -2.87 22.91 -7.40
N GLU A 157 -2.55 24.16 -7.08
CA GLU A 157 -2.15 25.20 -8.04
C GLU A 157 -0.86 24.80 -8.75
N VAL A 158 0.13 24.27 -8.02
CA VAL A 158 1.38 23.78 -8.61
C VAL A 158 1.11 22.63 -9.58
N LEU A 159 0.26 21.65 -9.22
CA LEU A 159 -0.09 20.54 -10.12
C LEU A 159 -0.80 21.02 -11.40
N VAL A 160 -1.65 22.04 -11.28
CA VAL A 160 -2.37 22.64 -12.41
C VAL A 160 -1.42 23.42 -13.31
N GLN A 161 -0.58 24.29 -12.73
CA GLN A 161 0.37 25.12 -13.46
C GLN A 161 1.47 24.31 -14.13
N ALA A 162 1.85 23.17 -13.54
CA ALA A 162 2.79 22.21 -14.13
C ALA A 162 2.13 21.27 -15.17
N GLU A 163 0.85 21.47 -15.50
CA GLU A 163 0.08 20.66 -16.45
C GLU A 163 0.01 19.16 -16.09
N ILE A 164 0.18 18.82 -14.80
CA ILE A 164 0.09 17.44 -14.31
C ILE A 164 -1.37 16.97 -14.26
N ALA A 165 -2.29 17.88 -13.93
CA ALA A 165 -3.71 17.60 -13.82
C ALA A 165 -4.56 18.84 -14.10
N THR A 166 -5.79 18.63 -14.57
CA THR A 166 -6.78 19.71 -14.67
C THR A 166 -7.23 20.17 -13.28
N PRO A 167 -7.76 21.39 -13.11
CA PRO A 167 -8.18 21.92 -11.80
C PRO A 167 -9.07 20.96 -11.01
N GLY A 168 -10.11 20.41 -11.64
CA GLY A 168 -11.00 19.44 -10.97
C GLY A 168 -10.34 18.11 -10.63
N SER A 169 -9.38 17.65 -11.43
CA SER A 169 -8.62 16.43 -11.14
C SER A 169 -7.63 16.64 -10.01
N ALA A 170 -6.92 17.77 -10.01
CA ALA A 170 -5.95 18.12 -8.97
C ALA A 170 -6.65 18.28 -7.61
N ASP A 171 -7.79 18.96 -7.56
CA ASP A 171 -8.61 19.10 -6.36
C ASP A 171 -9.07 17.72 -5.82
N SER A 172 -9.45 16.81 -6.72
CA SER A 172 -9.86 15.46 -6.35
C SER A 172 -8.76 14.63 -5.67
N PHE A 173 -7.48 14.99 -5.86
CA PHE A 173 -6.36 14.31 -5.21
C PHE A 173 -6.29 14.60 -3.72
N LEU A 174 -6.71 15.78 -3.25
CA LEU A 174 -6.81 16.09 -1.82
C LEU A 174 -7.73 15.10 -1.08
N ARG A 175 -8.77 14.60 -1.76
CA ARG A 175 -9.74 13.66 -1.19
C ARG A 175 -9.48 12.20 -1.56
N ALA A 176 -8.36 11.93 -2.23
CA ALA A 176 -7.99 10.61 -2.75
C ALA A 176 -9.11 9.92 -3.56
N ALA A 177 -9.87 10.68 -4.36
CA ALA A 177 -11.02 10.16 -5.11
C ALA A 177 -10.61 9.08 -6.12
N HIS A 178 -9.40 9.19 -6.67
CA HIS A 178 -8.78 8.20 -7.55
C HIS A 178 -7.41 7.79 -7.00
N VAL A 179 -7.36 6.67 -6.28
CA VAL A 179 -6.16 6.19 -5.56
C VAL A 179 -4.91 6.18 -6.45
N THR A 180 -4.97 5.54 -7.62
CA THR A 180 -3.82 5.44 -8.53
C THR A 180 -3.31 6.81 -9.00
N ARG A 181 -4.22 7.72 -9.38
CA ARG A 181 -3.84 9.06 -9.86
C ARG A 181 -3.31 9.93 -8.72
N THR A 182 -3.93 9.83 -7.55
CA THR A 182 -3.52 10.55 -6.33
C THR A 182 -2.13 10.11 -5.91
N LYS A 183 -1.87 8.80 -5.85
CA LYS A 183 -0.55 8.23 -5.57
C LYS A 183 0.50 8.76 -6.55
N ARG A 184 0.21 8.74 -7.86
CA ARG A 184 1.12 9.27 -8.88
C ARG A 184 1.42 10.76 -8.65
N ALA A 185 0.42 11.57 -8.31
CA ALA A 185 0.62 13.00 -8.03
C ALA A 185 1.55 13.22 -6.83
N HIS A 186 1.40 12.44 -5.75
CA HIS A 186 2.30 12.48 -4.61
C HIS A 186 3.72 12.03 -4.97
N GLN A 187 3.87 10.96 -5.77
CA GLN A 187 5.18 10.50 -6.24
C GLN A 187 5.91 11.58 -7.06
N ILE A 188 5.23 12.22 -8.02
CA ILE A 188 5.80 13.33 -8.80
C ILE A 188 6.20 14.48 -7.88
N THR A 189 5.34 14.82 -6.92
CA THR A 189 5.60 15.89 -5.95
C THR A 189 6.83 15.57 -5.09
N ALA A 190 6.95 14.34 -4.59
CA ALA A 190 8.10 13.91 -3.79
C ALA A 190 9.42 14.01 -4.56
N VAL A 191 9.45 13.55 -5.82
CA VAL A 191 10.62 13.68 -6.70
C VAL A 191 10.96 15.15 -6.94
N ALA A 192 9.98 15.98 -7.29
CA ALA A 192 10.21 17.40 -7.54
C ALA A 192 10.77 18.13 -6.32
N LEU A 193 10.19 17.91 -5.14
CA LEU A 193 10.66 18.52 -3.88
C LEU A 193 12.06 18.03 -3.50
N TYR A 194 12.36 16.75 -3.70
CA TYR A 194 13.69 16.19 -3.46
C TYR A 194 14.76 16.85 -4.33
N ILE A 195 14.51 16.95 -5.64
CA ILE A 195 15.41 17.61 -6.59
C ILE A 195 15.63 19.07 -6.21
N LEU A 196 14.56 19.81 -5.91
CA LEU A 196 14.65 21.22 -5.49
C LEU A 196 15.46 21.37 -4.20
N GLN A 197 15.24 20.49 -3.22
CA GLN A 197 15.98 20.49 -1.95
C GLN A 197 17.47 20.24 -2.18
N LYS A 198 17.84 19.22 -2.96
CA LYS A 198 19.24 18.90 -3.28
C LYS A 198 19.94 20.05 -4.00
N ARG A 199 19.32 20.58 -5.06
CA ARG A 199 19.86 21.73 -5.80
C ARG A 199 19.98 22.99 -4.94
N ALA A 200 19.08 23.20 -3.97
CA ALA A 200 19.20 24.30 -3.02
C ALA A 200 20.37 24.10 -2.05
N TYR A 201 20.53 22.89 -1.52
CA TYR A 201 21.63 22.53 -0.64
C TYR A 201 22.99 22.65 -1.34
N ASP A 202 23.13 22.12 -2.55
CA ASP A 202 24.38 22.20 -3.31
C ASP A 202 24.78 23.67 -3.57
N ARG A 203 23.81 24.52 -3.93
CA ARG A 203 24.05 25.97 -4.08
C ARG A 203 24.44 26.67 -2.78
N PHE A 204 23.99 26.18 -1.63
CA PHE A 204 24.38 26.72 -0.34
C PHE A 204 25.80 26.30 0.03
N CYS A 205 26.17 25.04 -0.19
CA CYS A 205 27.50 24.51 0.12
C CYS A 205 28.60 24.97 -0.87
N LEU A 206 28.24 25.34 -2.10
CA LEU A 206 29.16 25.87 -3.11
C LEU A 206 29.35 27.40 -3.01
N ARG A 207 28.73 28.06 -2.03
CA ARG A 207 29.01 29.45 -1.64
C ARG A 207 30.02 29.48 -0.49
#